data_AF-A0A2P5NN85-F1
#
_entry.id   AF-A0A2P5NN85-F1
#
_cell.length_a   1.000
_cell.length_b   1.000
_cell.length_c   1.000
_cell.angle_alpha   90.00
_cell.angle_beta   90.00
_cell.angle_gamma   90.00
#
_symmetry.space_group_name_H-M   'P 1'
#
loop_
_entity.id
_entity.type
_entity.pdbx_description
1 polymer ?
#
loop_
_entity_poly.entity_id
_entity_poly.type
_entity_poly.pdbx_seq_one_letter_code
_entity_poly.pdbx_strand_id
1 'polypeptide(L)'
;MMVRGNGSGFPASRDSVDEEPAERRSSEDAAALASYIADMAAELSHLAGGAQMPMLAYFLNLARVEAELNARESGGAPIARDN
;
A
#
# COMPACT_ATOMS: atom_id res chain seq x y z
N MET A 1 42.68 -49.42 -5.53
CA MET A 1 41.91 -48.30 -6.10
C MET A 1 41.14 -47.64 -4.96
N MET A 2 41.29 -46.31 -4.80
CA MET A 2 40.91 -45.50 -3.63
C MET A 2 39.39 -45.35 -3.42
N VAL A 3 39.00 -45.15 -2.15
CA VAL A 3 37.70 -44.65 -1.68
C VAL A 3 37.71 -43.11 -1.61
N ARG A 4 36.59 -42.47 -1.95
CA ARG A 4 35.95 -41.21 -1.42
C ARG A 4 34.93 -40.75 -2.48
N GLY A 5 33.71 -40.28 -2.22
CA GLY A 5 33.12 -39.68 -1.03
C GLY A 5 32.64 -38.26 -1.37
N ASN A 6 31.33 -38.09 -1.55
CA ASN A 6 30.52 -36.87 -1.42
C ASN A 6 30.69 -35.69 -2.41
N GLY A 7 29.57 -35.28 -3.01
CA GLY A 7 29.41 -34.05 -3.79
C GLY A 7 27.93 -33.74 -3.98
N SER A 8 27.35 -33.13 -2.95
CA SER A 8 25.99 -32.61 -2.88
C SER A 8 25.66 -31.64 -4.02
N GLY A 9 24.65 -31.95 -4.82
CA GLY A 9 23.91 -30.97 -5.62
C GLY A 9 22.51 -30.81 -5.04
N PHE A 10 22.37 -30.00 -3.99
CA PHE A 10 21.05 -29.49 -3.60
C PHE A 10 20.47 -28.69 -4.79
N PRO A 11 19.13 -28.72 -4.99
CA PRO A 11 18.51 -28.05 -6.12
C PRO A 11 18.87 -26.57 -6.09
N ALA A 12 19.24 -26.04 -7.26
CA ALA A 12 19.53 -24.63 -7.45
C ALA A 12 18.43 -23.82 -6.77
N SER A 13 18.87 -23.08 -5.76
CA SER A 13 18.11 -22.14 -4.97
C SER A 13 17.21 -21.31 -5.87
N ARG A 14 15.92 -21.32 -5.52
CA ARG A 14 14.96 -20.22 -5.67
C ARG A 14 15.25 -19.33 -6.87
N ASP A 15 14.49 -19.56 -7.95
CA ASP A 15 14.00 -18.45 -8.76
C ASP A 15 13.50 -17.39 -7.78
N SER A 16 14.41 -16.45 -7.50
CA SER A 16 14.12 -15.27 -6.74
C SER A 16 13.32 -14.52 -7.77
N VAL A 17 12.01 -14.55 -7.60
CA VAL A 17 11.08 -13.83 -8.44
C VAL A 17 11.63 -12.41 -8.49
N ASP A 18 12.22 -12.05 -9.64
CA ASP A 18 12.42 -10.66 -10.02
C ASP A 18 11.01 -10.11 -10.18
N GLU A 19 10.34 -9.82 -9.05
CA GLU A 19 9.13 -9.00 -9.04
C GLU A 19 9.56 -7.66 -9.60
N GLU A 20 9.16 -7.46 -10.86
CA GLU A 20 9.68 -6.43 -11.73
C GLU A 20 9.52 -5.04 -11.11
N PRO A 21 10.44 -4.11 -11.38
CA PRO A 21 10.35 -2.71 -10.92
C PRO A 21 9.08 -1.98 -11.38
N ALA A 22 8.28 -2.55 -12.28
CA ALA A 22 6.97 -2.04 -12.67
C ALA A 22 5.89 -2.30 -11.61
N GLU A 23 5.88 -3.47 -10.96
CA GLU A 23 4.89 -3.83 -9.94
C GLU A 23 5.06 -2.96 -8.68
N ARG A 24 6.31 -2.74 -8.24
CA ARG A 24 6.60 -1.84 -7.11
C ARG A 24 6.15 -0.40 -7.38
N ARG A 25 6.41 0.14 -8.57
CA ARG A 25 5.93 1.48 -8.98
C ARG A 25 4.40 1.55 -9.00
N SER A 26 3.74 0.51 -9.50
CA SER A 26 2.27 0.46 -9.50
C SER A 26 1.68 0.42 -8.08
N SER A 27 2.37 -0.23 -7.14
CA SER A 27 2.00 -0.28 -5.73
C SER A 27 2.18 1.07 -5.04
N GLU A 28 3.30 1.76 -5.31
CA GLU A 28 3.55 3.12 -4.82
C GLU A 28 2.51 4.12 -5.36
N ASP A 29 2.17 4.04 -6.65
CA ASP A 29 1.13 4.88 -7.27
C ASP A 29 -0.26 4.63 -6.64
N ALA A 30 -0.60 3.36 -6.39
CA ALA A 30 -1.84 2.98 -5.73
C ALA A 30 -1.90 3.52 -4.29
N ALA A 31 -0.80 3.42 -3.54
CA ALA A 31 -0.71 3.94 -2.19
C ALA A 31 -0.79 5.47 -2.14
N ALA A 32 -0.19 6.15 -3.12
CA ALA A 32 -0.28 7.60 -3.26
C ALA A 32 -1.72 8.04 -3.55
N LEU A 33 -2.42 7.34 -4.44
CA LEU A 33 -3.83 7.59 -4.74
C LEU A 33 -4.72 7.35 -3.52
N ALA A 34 -4.51 6.27 -2.78
CA ALA A 34 -5.26 5.97 -1.57
C ALA A 34 -5.04 7.04 -0.49
N SER A 35 -3.81 7.52 -0.33
CA SER A 35 -3.51 8.64 0.59
C SER A 35 -4.23 9.92 0.18
N TYR A 36 -4.23 10.25 -1.11
CA TYR A 36 -4.96 11.41 -1.64
C TYR A 36 -6.47 11.30 -1.39
N ILE A 37 -7.07 10.12 -1.60
CA ILE A 37 -8.49 9.89 -1.30
C ILE A 37 -8.78 10.10 0.19
N ALA A 38 -7.90 9.65 1.08
CA ALA A 38 -8.05 9.85 2.52
C ALA A 38 -8.09 11.35 2.89
N ASP A 39 -7.17 12.15 2.33
CA ASP A 39 -7.15 13.59 2.56
C ASP A 39 -8.44 14.27 2.07
N MET A 40 -8.85 13.98 0.84
CA MET A 40 -10.07 14.56 0.25
C MET A 40 -11.32 14.16 1.04
N ALA A 41 -11.40 12.91 1.47
CA ALA A 41 -12.51 12.44 2.29
C ALA A 41 -12.56 13.15 3.66
N ALA A 42 -11.41 13.47 4.26
CA ALA A 42 -11.34 14.23 5.50
C ALA A 42 -11.89 15.66 5.33
N GLU A 43 -11.47 16.37 4.28
CA GLU A 43 -11.95 17.73 3.99
C GLU A 43 -13.46 17.74 3.70
N LEU A 44 -13.94 16.81 2.87
CA LEU A 44 -15.36 16.69 2.55
C LEU A 44 -16.19 16.34 3.78
N SER A 45 -15.68 15.48 4.67
CA SER A 45 -16.36 15.13 5.92
C SER A 45 -16.54 16.35 6.81
N HIS A 46 -15.51 17.20 6.90
CA HIS A 46 -15.57 18.46 7.63
C HIS A 46 -16.64 19.40 7.07
N LEU A 47 -16.67 19.58 5.73
CA LEU A 47 -17.67 20.40 5.05
C LEU A 47 -19.10 19.85 5.24
N ALA A 48 -19.28 18.53 5.12
CA ALA A 48 -20.58 17.87 5.33
C ALA A 48 -21.07 18.01 6.77
N GLY A 49 -20.16 17.97 7.75
CA GLY A 49 -20.45 18.24 9.15
C GLY A 49 -20.95 19.68 9.36
N GLY A 50 -20.26 20.66 8.76
CA GLY A 50 -20.69 22.07 8.77
C GLY A 50 -22.05 22.32 8.09
N ALA A 51 -22.36 21.54 7.06
CA ALA A 51 -23.64 21.59 6.34
C ALA A 51 -24.78 20.81 7.03
N GLN A 52 -24.57 20.28 8.24
CA GLN A 52 -25.56 19.47 8.97
C GLN A 52 -26.02 18.22 8.19
N MET A 53 -25.10 17.57 7.46
CA MET A 53 -25.33 16.32 6.74
C MET A 53 -24.63 15.15 7.46
N PRO A 54 -25.11 14.72 8.65
CA PRO A 54 -24.36 13.81 9.52
C PRO A 54 -24.10 12.43 8.89
N MET A 55 -25.05 11.89 8.12
CA MET A 55 -24.86 10.62 7.41
C MET A 55 -23.80 10.72 6.31
N LEU A 56 -23.72 11.85 5.60
CA LEU A 56 -22.69 12.06 4.59
C LEU A 56 -21.31 12.19 5.22
N ALA A 57 -21.19 12.98 6.30
CA ALA A 57 -19.94 13.08 7.06
C ALA A 57 -19.49 11.71 7.60
N TYR A 58 -20.42 10.89 8.07
CA TYR A 58 -20.14 9.52 8.48
C TYR A 58 -19.56 8.66 7.34
N PHE A 59 -20.20 8.64 6.17
CA PHE A 59 -19.70 7.87 5.02
C PHE A 59 -18.33 8.35 4.54
N LEU A 60 -18.09 9.66 4.57
CA LEU A 60 -16.79 10.23 4.19
C LEU A 60 -15.70 9.84 5.21
N ASN A 61 -16.03 9.81 6.51
CA ASN A 61 -15.10 9.30 7.52
C ASN A 61 -14.81 7.81 7.33
N LEU A 62 -15.80 7.00 6.93
CA LEU A 62 -15.59 5.59 6.62
C LEU A 62 -14.66 5.42 5.42
N ALA A 63 -14.94 6.13 4.32
CA ALA A 63 -14.10 6.12 3.12
C ALA A 63 -12.65 6.55 3.41
N ARG A 64 -12.46 7.55 4.28
CA ARG A 64 -11.13 7.97 4.75
C ARG A 64 -10.38 6.82 5.42
N VAL A 65 -11.02 6.14 6.37
CA VAL A 65 -10.40 5.03 7.10
C VAL A 65 -10.05 3.88 6.14
N GLU A 66 -10.94 3.53 5.23
CA GLU A 66 -10.67 2.48 4.23
C GLU A 66 -9.50 2.85 3.31
N ALA A 67 -9.43 4.11 2.87
CA ALA A 67 -8.33 4.59 2.04
C ALA A 67 -6.99 4.60 2.80
N GLU A 68 -6.98 4.97 4.09
CA GLU A 68 -5.80 4.88 4.95
C GLU A 68 -5.33 3.43 5.13
N LEU A 69 -6.25 2.48 5.28
CA LEU A 69 -5.92 1.06 5.37
C LEU A 69 -5.32 0.57 4.04
N ASN A 70 -5.96 0.92 2.92
CA ASN A 70 -5.50 0.54 1.59
C ASN A 70 -4.10 1.10 1.29
N ALA A 71 -3.82 2.36 1.62
CA ALA A 71 -2.50 2.97 1.43
C ALA A 71 -1.39 2.22 2.18
N ARG A 72 -1.69 1.73 3.40
CA ARG A 72 -0.75 0.94 4.21
C ARG A 72 -0.54 -0.45 3.64
N GLU A 73 -1.59 -1.08 3.13
CA GLU A 73 -1.54 -2.41 2.51
C GLU A 73 -0.78 -2.40 1.18
N SER A 74 -0.91 -1.33 0.39
CA SER A 74 -0.19 -1.14 -0.88
C SER A 74 1.27 -0.68 -0.72
N GLY A 75 1.84 -0.77 0.49
CA GLY A 75 3.25 -0.45 0.73
C GLY A 75 3.58 1.05 0.71
N GLY A 76 2.57 1.91 0.93
CA GLY A 76 2.75 3.36 0.95
C GLY A 76 3.74 3.83 2.01
N ALA A 77 4.88 4.35 1.57
CA ALA A 77 5.68 5.23 2.41
C ALA A 77 4.85 6.50 2.69
N PRO A 78 4.93 7.08 3.90
CA PRO A 78 4.26 8.34 4.20
C PRO A 78 4.71 9.41 3.19
N ILE A 79 3.76 9.99 2.45
CA ILE A 79 4.04 11.10 1.54
C ILE A 79 4.59 12.24 2.38
N ALA A 80 5.87 12.60 2.19
CA ALA A 80 6.46 13.76 2.82
C ALA A 80 5.73 15.01 2.32
N ARG A 81 5.03 15.70 3.21
CA ARG A 81 4.32 16.94 2.91
C ARG A 81 5.23 18.11 3.26
N ASP A 82 5.74 18.80 2.26
CA ASP A 82 6.37 20.11 2.45
C ASP A 82 5.25 21.11 2.77
N ASN A 83 5.32 21.68 3.99
CA ASN A 83 4.36 22.67 4.49
C ASN A 83 4.83 24.09 4.19
#